data_AF-A0A932JKY7-F1
#
_entry.id   AF-A0A932JKY7-F1
#
_cell.length_a   1.000
_cell.length_b   1.000
_cell.length_c   1.000
_cell.angle_alpha   90.00
_cell.angle_beta   90.00
_cell.angle_gamma   90.00
#
_symmetry.space_group_name_H-M   'P 1'
#
loop_
_entity.id
_entity.type
_entity.pdbx_description
1 polymer ?
#
loop_
_entity_poly.entity_id
_entity_poly.type
_entity_poly.pdbx_seq_one_letter_code
_entity_poly.pdbx_strand_id
1 'polypeptide(L)'
;GVRAQTELVSDLAAIAKKDLAERMALIRTRAIARATVKFILAKAASDAVAKKYGKNSLQHILAQAGGAATAAATEFADTRAWATVPAQFRLARLRLPPGSQDVSVTYLGPSGAALSTQVFKSVVIRKGRRTYLHDRTAL
;
A
#
# COMPACT_ATOMS: atom_id res chain seq x y z
N GLY A 1 21.14 -25.01 22.75
CA GLY A 1 19.71 -24.63 22.69
C GLY A 1 19.10 -25.08 21.38
N VAL A 2 17.78 -25.29 21.34
CA VAL A 2 17.04 -25.66 20.11
C VAL A 2 16.96 -24.46 19.17
N ARG A 3 17.16 -24.67 17.87
CA ARG A 3 17.10 -23.62 16.84
C ARG A 3 16.16 -24.03 15.71
N ALA A 4 15.54 -23.05 15.07
CA ALA A 4 14.77 -23.22 13.86
C ALA A 4 14.94 -21.97 12.99
N GLN A 5 15.01 -22.16 11.67
CA GLN A 5 14.92 -21.04 10.75
C GLN A 5 13.46 -20.61 10.59
N THR A 6 13.25 -19.32 10.33
CA THR A 6 11.93 -18.82 9.99
C THR A 6 11.65 -19.09 8.52
N GLU A 7 10.48 -19.61 8.24
CA GLU A 7 10.00 -19.85 6.88
C GLU A 7 9.12 -18.69 6.44
N LEU A 8 9.23 -18.31 5.17
CA LEU A 8 8.35 -17.32 4.56
C LEU A 8 6.96 -17.92 4.38
N VAL A 9 5.98 -17.37 5.12
CA VAL A 9 4.58 -17.79 5.03
C VAL A 9 3.84 -17.00 3.95
N SER A 10 4.11 -15.69 3.86
CA SER A 10 3.48 -14.81 2.89
C SER A 10 4.36 -13.61 2.57
N ASP A 11 4.49 -13.28 1.29
CA ASP A 11 5.07 -12.04 0.80
C ASP A 11 3.95 -11.07 0.39
N LEU A 12 3.55 -10.22 1.35
CA LEU A 12 2.47 -9.27 1.15
C LEU A 12 2.86 -8.15 0.19
N ALA A 13 4.13 -7.76 0.16
CA ALA A 13 4.61 -6.76 -0.78
C ALA A 13 4.46 -7.25 -2.23
N ALA A 14 4.79 -8.51 -2.50
CA ALA A 14 4.60 -9.13 -3.80
C ALA A 14 3.11 -9.24 -4.17
N ILE A 15 2.26 -9.66 -3.23
CA ILE A 15 0.80 -9.74 -3.43
C ILE A 15 0.22 -8.35 -3.75
N ALA A 16 0.59 -7.33 -2.98
CA ALA A 16 0.10 -5.96 -3.19
C ALA A 16 0.53 -5.39 -4.55
N LYS A 17 1.78 -5.63 -4.97
CA LYS A 17 2.26 -5.22 -6.30
C LYS A 17 1.49 -5.91 -7.42
N LYS A 18 1.21 -7.21 -7.26
CA LYS A 18 0.44 -7.98 -8.24
C LYS A 18 -1.01 -7.50 -8.33
N ASP A 19 -1.70 -7.36 -7.20
CA ASP A 19 -3.08 -6.86 -7.16
C ASP A 19 -3.19 -5.46 -7.77
N LEU A 20 -2.24 -4.56 -7.48
CA LEU A 20 -2.18 -3.25 -8.12
C LEU A 20 -2.04 -3.38 -9.64
N ALA A 21 -1.08 -4.17 -10.12
CA ALA A 21 -0.83 -4.39 -11.54
C ALA A 21 -2.08 -4.93 -12.28
N GLU A 22 -2.80 -5.88 -11.67
CA GLU A 22 -4.04 -6.43 -12.21
C GLU A 22 -5.16 -5.38 -12.27
N ARG A 23 -5.25 -4.50 -11.27
CA ARG A 23 -6.26 -3.43 -11.22
C ARG A 23 -5.93 -2.22 -12.10
N MET A 24 -4.67 -2.04 -12.51
CA MET A 24 -4.23 -0.84 -13.24
C MET A 24 -5.03 -0.59 -14.52
N ALA A 25 -5.45 -1.63 -15.23
CA ALA A 25 -6.28 -1.49 -16.43
C ALA A 25 -7.61 -0.79 -16.09
N LEU A 26 -8.34 -1.30 -15.10
CA LEU A 26 -9.62 -0.73 -14.67
C LEU A 26 -9.46 0.70 -14.10
N ILE A 27 -8.40 0.93 -13.32
CA ILE A 27 -8.09 2.25 -12.76
C ILE A 27 -7.91 3.27 -13.90
N ARG A 28 -7.10 2.94 -14.91
CA ARG A 28 -6.87 3.79 -16.08
C ARG A 28 -8.15 4.01 -16.87
N THR A 29 -8.94 2.97 -17.14
CA THR A 29 -10.22 3.09 -17.85
C THR A 29 -11.15 4.06 -17.12
N ARG A 30 -11.30 3.93 -15.80
CA ARG A 30 -12.13 4.84 -14.99
C ARG A 30 -11.59 6.27 -14.98
N ALA A 31 -10.27 6.44 -14.95
CA ALA A 31 -9.64 7.76 -15.03
C ALA A 31 -9.91 8.44 -16.37
N ILE A 32 -9.73 7.71 -17.49
CA ILE A 32 -10.03 8.19 -18.84
C ILE A 32 -11.51 8.56 -18.94
N ALA A 33 -12.43 7.67 -18.52
CA ALA A 33 -13.86 7.95 -18.58
C ALA A 33 -14.25 9.22 -17.80
N ARG A 34 -13.73 9.40 -16.58
CA ARG A 34 -13.98 10.62 -15.78
C ARG A 34 -13.40 11.86 -16.46
N ALA A 35 -12.20 11.77 -17.02
CA ALA A 35 -11.58 12.87 -17.75
C ALA A 35 -12.40 13.26 -18.98
N THR A 36 -12.90 12.28 -19.75
CA THR A 36 -13.78 12.52 -20.90
C THR A 36 -15.08 13.22 -20.50
N VAL A 37 -15.75 12.75 -19.43
CA VAL A 37 -16.98 13.39 -18.94
C VAL A 37 -16.73 14.83 -18.49
N LYS A 38 -15.65 15.08 -17.72
CA LYS A 38 -15.26 16.43 -17.29
C LYS A 38 -14.97 17.34 -18.49
N PHE A 39 -14.28 16.83 -19.51
CA PHE A 39 -13.98 17.57 -20.73
C PHE A 39 -15.25 17.95 -21.49
N ILE A 40 -16.20 17.01 -21.66
CA ILE A 40 -17.49 17.28 -22.31
C ILE A 40 -18.26 18.37 -21.56
N LEU A 41 -18.31 18.30 -20.23
CA LEU A 41 -18.98 19.31 -19.40
C LEU A 41 -18.32 20.69 -19.51
N ALA A 42 -16.98 20.74 -19.42
CA ALA A 42 -16.22 21.99 -19.57
C ALA A 42 -16.42 22.61 -20.96
N LYS A 43 -16.41 21.78 -22.01
CA LYS A 43 -16.68 22.21 -23.38
C LYS A 43 -18.11 22.75 -23.53
N ALA A 44 -19.11 22.04 -23.04
CA ALA A 44 -20.51 22.49 -23.10
C ALA A 44 -20.71 23.83 -22.38
N ALA A 45 -20.10 24.01 -21.20
CA ALA A 45 -20.13 25.27 -20.46
C ALA A 45 -19.45 26.41 -21.25
N SER A 46 -18.27 26.15 -21.81
CA SER A 46 -17.55 27.13 -22.62
C SER A 46 -18.27 27.50 -23.92
N ASP A 47 -18.91 26.53 -24.59
CA ASP A 47 -19.71 26.75 -25.80
C ASP A 47 -20.96 27.60 -25.50
N ALA A 48 -21.55 27.48 -24.31
CA ALA A 48 -22.62 28.38 -23.85
C ALA A 48 -22.12 29.83 -23.67
N VAL A 49 -20.88 30.01 -23.21
CA VAL A 49 -20.23 31.35 -23.14
C VAL A 49 -19.95 31.89 -24.54
N ALA A 50 -19.45 31.06 -25.46
CA ALA A 50 -19.22 31.46 -26.86
C ALA A 50 -20.52 31.91 -27.54
N LYS A 51 -21.66 31.27 -27.27
CA LYS A 51 -22.96 31.69 -27.83
C LYS A 51 -23.37 33.09 -27.37
N LYS A 52 -22.98 33.51 -26.16
CA LYS A 52 -23.31 34.85 -25.62
C LYS A 52 -22.31 35.95 -26.01
N TYR A 53 -21.02 35.63 -26.00
CA TYR A 53 -19.95 36.64 -26.12
C TYR A 53 -19.10 36.50 -27.39
N GLY A 54 -19.28 35.43 -28.16
CA GLY A 54 -18.49 35.10 -29.36
C GLY A 54 -17.35 34.13 -29.07
N LYS A 55 -16.94 33.35 -30.09
CA LYS A 55 -15.89 32.32 -29.97
C LYS A 55 -14.48 32.88 -29.75
N ASN A 56 -14.22 34.12 -30.16
CA ASN A 56 -12.91 34.76 -29.98
C ASN A 56 -12.91 35.74 -28.80
N SER A 57 -13.96 35.72 -27.98
CA SER A 57 -14.11 36.64 -26.87
C SER A 57 -13.19 36.23 -25.72
N LEU A 58 -12.72 37.22 -24.97
CA LEU A 58 -11.91 36.98 -23.77
C LEU A 58 -12.65 36.07 -22.78
N GLN A 59 -13.97 36.21 -22.66
CA GLN A 59 -14.82 35.41 -21.78
C GLN A 59 -14.82 33.93 -22.18
N HIS A 60 -14.88 33.62 -23.47
CA HIS A 60 -14.83 32.23 -23.96
C HIS A 60 -13.47 31.58 -23.70
N ILE A 61 -12.38 32.31 -23.95
CA ILE A 61 -11.01 31.85 -23.68
C ILE A 61 -10.84 31.57 -22.18
N LEU A 62 -11.31 32.49 -21.32
CA LEU A 62 -11.24 32.32 -19.86
C LEU A 62 -12.10 31.14 -19.37
N ALA A 63 -13.26 30.91 -19.99
CA ALA A 63 -14.12 29.77 -19.67
C ALA A 63 -13.48 28.43 -20.05
N GLN A 64 -12.79 28.35 -21.19
CA GLN A 64 -12.04 27.15 -21.57
C GLN A 64 -10.89 26.88 -20.60
N ALA A 65 -10.06 27.89 -20.33
CA ALA A 65 -8.91 27.79 -19.44
C ALA A 65 -9.34 27.43 -18.01
N GLY A 66 -10.36 28.10 -17.49
CA GLY A 66 -10.95 27.82 -16.18
C GLY A 66 -11.54 26.41 -16.09
N GLY A 67 -12.31 25.99 -17.10
CA GLY A 67 -12.89 24.64 -17.15
C GLY A 67 -11.83 23.53 -17.17
N ALA A 68 -10.76 23.72 -17.96
CA ALA A 68 -9.64 22.78 -17.99
C ALA A 68 -8.90 22.73 -16.64
N ALA A 69 -8.64 23.90 -16.02
CA ALA A 69 -8.00 23.98 -14.72
C ALA A 69 -8.84 23.31 -13.63
N THR A 70 -10.15 23.53 -13.59
CA THR A 70 -11.06 22.87 -12.64
C THR A 70 -11.16 21.36 -12.88
N ALA A 71 -11.21 20.91 -14.13
CA ALA A 71 -11.24 19.48 -14.46
C ALA A 71 -9.99 18.76 -13.95
N ALA A 72 -8.82 19.38 -14.14
CA ALA A 72 -7.54 18.89 -13.63
C ALA A 72 -7.46 18.94 -12.10
N ALA A 73 -7.83 20.05 -11.48
CA ALA A 73 -7.77 20.24 -10.03
C ALA A 73 -8.74 19.35 -9.25
N THR A 74 -9.78 18.81 -9.89
CA THR A 74 -10.74 17.89 -9.28
C THR A 74 -10.43 16.42 -9.57
N GLU A 75 -9.33 16.13 -10.26
CA GLU A 75 -8.88 14.77 -10.52
C GLU A 75 -7.83 14.36 -9.49
N PHE A 76 -8.19 13.43 -8.61
CA PHE A 76 -7.27 12.88 -7.62
C PHE A 76 -7.26 11.36 -7.69
N ALA A 77 -6.05 10.80 -7.71
CA ALA A 77 -5.86 9.38 -7.52
C ALA A 77 -5.99 9.04 -6.03
N ASP A 78 -6.57 7.88 -5.72
CA ASP A 78 -6.52 7.34 -4.36
C ASP A 78 -5.11 6.78 -4.12
N THR A 79 -4.34 7.44 -3.25
CA THR A 79 -2.98 7.05 -2.87
C THR A 79 -2.92 6.45 -1.47
N ARG A 80 -4.08 6.19 -0.84
CA ARG A 80 -4.13 5.60 0.49
C ARG A 80 -3.55 4.18 0.46
N ALA A 81 -2.66 3.91 1.39
CA ALA A 81 -2.03 2.61 1.55
C ALA A 81 -2.00 2.21 3.04
N TRP A 82 -2.02 0.91 3.31
CA TRP A 82 -1.84 0.38 4.67
C TRP A 82 -0.35 0.27 4.99
N ALA A 83 0.25 1.36 5.47
CA ALA A 83 1.66 1.38 5.86
C ALA A 83 1.97 0.48 7.08
N THR A 84 0.95 0.17 7.88
CA THR A 84 1.09 -0.65 9.10
C THR A 84 1.06 -2.15 8.82
N VAL A 85 0.98 -2.61 7.57
CA VAL A 85 1.05 -4.05 7.26
C VAL A 85 2.50 -4.43 6.92
N PRO A 86 3.07 -5.49 7.52
CA PRO A 86 4.45 -5.88 7.24
C PRO A 86 4.61 -6.39 5.80
N ALA A 87 5.80 -6.18 5.21
CA ALA A 87 6.10 -6.66 3.86
C ALA A 87 6.05 -8.19 3.75
N GLN A 88 6.45 -8.91 4.81
CA GLN A 88 6.48 -10.36 4.85
C GLN A 88 6.01 -10.88 6.22
N PHE A 89 5.34 -12.02 6.20
CA PHE A 89 5.12 -12.85 7.39
C PHE A 89 6.09 -14.02 7.37
N ARG A 90 6.88 -14.15 8.43
CA ARG A 90 7.82 -15.24 8.63
C ARG A 90 7.51 -15.96 9.93
N LEU A 91 7.58 -17.30 9.92
CA LEU A 91 7.21 -18.12 11.06
C LEU A 91 8.21 -19.24 11.28
N ALA A 92 8.58 -19.45 12.54
CA ALA A 92 9.30 -20.63 12.99
C ALA A 92 8.49 -21.32 14.08
N ARG A 93 8.63 -22.65 14.19
CA ARG A 93 8.04 -23.42 15.28
C ARG A 93 9.13 -24.21 16.00
N LEU A 94 9.21 -24.01 17.30
CA LEU A 94 10.10 -24.75 18.19
C LEU A 94 9.27 -25.67 19.08
N ARG A 95 9.71 -26.92 19.24
CA ARG A 95 9.18 -27.82 20.28
C ARG A 95 10.12 -27.74 21.48
N LEU A 96 9.62 -27.24 22.59
CA LEU A 96 10.42 -26.95 23.79
C LEU A 96 9.79 -27.63 25.01
N PRO A 97 10.59 -28.11 25.97
CA PRO A 97 10.06 -28.66 27.21
C PRO A 97 9.32 -27.56 28.01
N PRO A 98 8.35 -27.94 28.86
CA PRO A 98 7.73 -26.99 29.79
C PRO A 98 8.78 -26.36 30.72
N GLY A 99 8.67 -25.06 30.98
CA GLY A 99 9.62 -24.31 31.79
C GLY A 99 9.78 -22.85 31.36
N SER A 100 10.56 -22.07 32.10
CA SER A 100 10.95 -20.71 31.74
C SER A 100 12.26 -20.73 30.96
N GLN A 101 12.31 -20.03 29.83
CA GLN A 101 13.51 -19.97 28.98
C GLN A 101 13.56 -18.67 28.17
N ASP A 102 14.76 -18.26 27.81
CA ASP A 102 14.96 -17.13 26.90
C ASP A 102 14.84 -17.60 25.44
N VAL A 103 14.14 -16.82 24.62
CA VAL A 103 14.00 -17.05 23.18
C VAL A 103 14.61 -15.89 22.43
N SER A 104 15.59 -16.16 21.58
CA SER A 104 16.21 -15.15 20.70
C SER A 104 15.74 -15.29 19.26
N VAL A 105 15.53 -14.16 18.61
CA VAL A 105 15.22 -14.04 17.18
C VAL A 105 16.34 -13.21 16.55
N THR A 106 17.14 -13.83 15.69
CA THR A 106 18.24 -13.16 14.98
C THR A 106 17.81 -12.81 13.56
N TYR A 107 17.94 -11.53 13.22
CA TYR A 107 17.66 -11.00 11.90
C TYR A 107 18.92 -11.10 11.04
N LEU A 108 18.78 -11.71 9.87
CA LEU A 108 19.88 -11.90 8.92
C LEU A 108 19.71 -10.96 7.74
N GLY A 109 20.81 -10.34 7.32
CA GLY A 109 20.87 -9.54 6.10
C GLY A 109 21.02 -10.41 4.85
N PRO A 110 21.06 -9.80 3.66
CA PRO A 110 21.15 -10.53 2.39
C PRO A 110 22.38 -11.45 2.27
N SER A 111 23.49 -11.09 2.91
CA SER A 111 24.72 -11.91 2.96
C SER A 111 24.66 -13.06 3.97
N GLY A 112 23.56 -13.21 4.72
CA GLY A 112 23.46 -14.13 5.85
C GLY A 112 24.11 -13.62 7.14
N ALA A 113 24.72 -12.44 7.13
CA ALA A 113 25.26 -11.81 8.33
C ALA A 113 24.14 -11.37 9.28
N ALA A 114 24.34 -11.51 10.59
CA ALA A 114 23.39 -11.04 11.59
C ALA A 114 23.36 -9.50 11.63
N LEU A 115 22.17 -8.93 11.48
CA LEU A 115 21.92 -7.49 11.56
C LEU A 115 21.54 -7.05 12.97
N SER A 116 20.65 -7.81 13.62
CA SER A 116 20.19 -7.55 14.98
C SER A 116 19.66 -8.82 15.62
N THR A 117 19.47 -8.82 16.93
CA THR A 117 18.84 -9.92 17.66
C THR A 117 17.88 -9.38 18.69
N GLN A 118 16.62 -9.82 18.63
CA GLN A 118 15.63 -9.58 19.67
C GLN A 118 15.63 -10.73 20.66
N VAL A 119 15.53 -10.44 21.96
CA VAL A 119 15.49 -11.46 23.02
C VAL A 119 14.22 -11.33 23.84
N PHE A 120 13.42 -12.38 23.85
CA PHE A 120 12.30 -12.57 24.76
C PHE A 120 12.79 -13.27 26.02
N LYS A 121 12.80 -12.56 27.15
CA LYS A 121 13.27 -13.10 28.42
C LYS A 121 12.18 -13.90 29.14
N SER A 122 12.58 -14.97 29.82
CA SER A 122 11.71 -15.74 30.73
C SER A 122 10.38 -16.17 30.12
N VAL A 123 10.40 -16.63 28.87
CA VAL A 123 9.22 -17.13 28.16
C VAL A 123 8.77 -18.44 28.81
N VAL A 124 7.57 -18.45 29.37
CA VAL A 124 7.00 -19.64 30.02
C VAL A 124 6.35 -20.56 28.99
N ILE A 125 6.91 -21.75 28.83
CA ILE A 125 6.32 -22.84 28.07
C ILE A 125 5.53 -23.74 28.99
N ARG A 126 4.26 -23.97 28.66
CA ARG A 126 3.35 -24.83 29.42
C ARG A 126 3.10 -26.13 28.66
N LYS A 127 3.07 -27.26 29.36
CA LYS A 127 2.75 -28.57 28.77
C LYS A 127 1.41 -28.51 28.06
N GLY A 128 1.35 -29.01 26.82
CA GLY A 128 0.11 -29.09 26.03
C GLY A 128 -0.43 -27.74 25.53
N ARG A 129 0.29 -26.63 25.70
CA ARG A 129 -0.13 -25.29 25.23
C ARG A 129 0.85 -24.77 24.18
N ARG A 130 0.34 -23.93 23.28
CA ARG A 130 1.15 -23.15 22.34
C ARG A 130 1.41 -21.77 22.93
N THR A 131 2.66 -21.35 22.93
CA THR A 131 3.07 -19.98 23.25
C THR A 131 3.42 -19.29 21.94
N TYR A 132 2.83 -18.12 21.70
CA TYR A 132 3.11 -17.31 20.50
C TYR A 132 3.92 -16.09 20.91
N LEU A 133 4.99 -15.84 20.16
CA LEU A 133 5.81 -14.65 20.25
C LEU A 133 5.70 -13.92 18.92
N HIS A 134 5.59 -12.60 18.98
CA HIS A 134 5.50 -11.74 17.81
C HIS A 134 6.56 -10.65 17.93
N ASP A 135 7.29 -10.43 16.84
CA ASP A 135 8.23 -9.34 16.70
C ASP A 135 8.07 -8.68 15.33
N ARG A 136 8.37 -7.39 15.25
CA ARG A 136 8.21 -6.59 14.04
C ARG A 136 9.43 -5.73 13.79
N THR A 137 9.98 -5.80 12.58
CA THR A 137 11.25 -5.16 12.23
C THR A 137 11.15 -3.70 11.77
N ALA A 138 9.95 -3.16 11.51
CA ALA A 138 9.74 -1.78 11.05
C ALA A 138 8.34 -1.25 11.42
N LEU A 139 8.18 0.07 11.55
CA LEU A 139 6.88 0.78 11.54
C LEU A 139 6.74 1.58 10.25
#